data_AF-A0A7T8GXD3-F1
#
_entry.id   AF-A0A7T8GXD3-F1
#
_cell.length_a   1.000
_cell.length_b   1.000
_cell.length_c   1.000
_cell.angle_alpha   90.00
_cell.angle_beta   90.00
_cell.angle_gamma   90.00
#
_symmetry.space_group_name_H-M   'P 1'
#
loop_
_entity.id
_entity.type
_entity.pdbx_description
1 polymer ?
#
loop_
_entity_poly.entity_id
_entity_poly.type
_entity_poly.pdbx_seq_one_letter_code
_entity_poly.pdbx_strand_id
1 'polypeptide(L)' 'VFGEDLDYNSLHLLITEGATYCLKAGRGLKELFPNMMHVACICHALNRVAELVRYKFPL' A
#
# COMPACT_ATOMS: atom_id res chain seq x y z
N VAL A 1 0.71 7.58 -16.34
CA VAL A 1 0.20 7.82 -14.95
C VAL A 1 1.30 8.43 -14.08
N PHE A 2 2.56 8.05 -14.29
CA PHE A 2 3.71 8.81 -13.78
C PHE A 2 4.50 9.32 -14.99
N GLY A 3 4.99 10.56 -14.93
CA GLY A 3 5.59 11.28 -16.08
C GLY A 3 6.91 10.66 -16.55
N GLU A 4 7.39 11.11 -17.72
CA GLU A 4 8.62 10.59 -18.35
C GLU A 4 9.88 10.80 -17.49
N ASP A 5 9.85 11.76 -16.57
CA ASP A 5 10.96 12.09 -15.66
C ASP A 5 11.08 11.16 -14.44
N LEU A 6 10.21 10.16 -14.30
CA LEU A 6 10.27 9.25 -13.15
C LEU A 6 11.36 8.18 -13.34
N ASP A 7 12.44 8.27 -12.55
CA ASP A 7 13.41 7.19 -12.44
C ASP A 7 12.91 6.07 -11.53
N TYR A 8 12.43 4.98 -12.15
CA TYR A 8 11.95 3.79 -11.46
C TYR A 8 13.02 3.07 -10.63
N ASN A 9 14.32 3.27 -10.90
CA ASN A 9 15.39 2.66 -10.10
C ASN A 9 15.60 3.35 -8.74
N SER A 10 15.24 4.62 -8.64
CA SER A 10 15.30 5.38 -7.37
C SER A 10 14.09 5.13 -6.46
N LEU A 11 12.99 4.65 -7.04
CA LEU A 11 11.71 4.51 -6.36
C LEU A 11 11.64 3.19 -5.58
N HIS A 12 11.74 3.31 -4.26
CA HIS A 12 11.58 2.18 -3.35
C HIS A 12 10.20 2.26 -2.69
N LEU A 13 9.28 1.40 -3.09
CA LEU A 13 7.91 1.36 -2.56
C LEU A 13 7.65 0.02 -1.85
N LEU A 14 7.28 0.09 -0.58
CA LEU A 14 6.71 -1.03 0.15
C LEU A 14 5.19 -0.86 0.16
N ILE A 15 4.46 -1.79 -0.45
CA ILE A 15 2.99 -1.76 -0.50
C ILE A 15 2.47 -2.90 0.37
N THR A 16 1.62 -2.61 1.36
CA THR A 16 1.03 -3.63 2.24
C THR A 16 -0.46 -3.38 2.46
N GLU A 17 -1.20 -4.34 3.02
CA GLU A 17 -2.63 -4.14 3.35
C GLU A 17 -2.93 -3.06 4.41
N GLY A 18 -1.89 -2.40 4.96
CA GLY A 18 -2.04 -1.30 5.89
C GLY A 18 -2.36 -1.70 7.34
N ALA A 19 -2.29 -2.98 7.68
CA ALA A 19 -2.47 -3.43 9.06
C ALA A 19 -1.41 -2.86 10.01
N THR A 20 -1.73 -2.77 11.31
CA THR A 20 -0.86 -2.14 12.32
C THR A 20 0.51 -2.80 12.42
N TYR A 21 0.58 -4.12 12.24
CA TYR A 21 1.83 -4.86 12.20
C TYR A 21 2.66 -4.53 10.96
N CYS A 22 2.03 -4.27 9.81
CA CYS A 22 2.73 -3.81 8.61
C CYS A 22 3.37 -2.43 8.83
N LEU A 23 2.70 -1.51 9.53
CA LEU A 23 3.25 -0.18 9.85
C LEU A 23 4.48 -0.28 10.77
N LYS A 24 4.49 -1.26 11.69
CA LYS A 24 5.63 -1.50 12.55
C LYS A 24 6.80 -2.12 11.77
N ALA A 25 6.52 -3.12 10.93
CA ALA A 25 7.53 -3.76 10.08
C ALA A 25 8.12 -2.77 9.05
N GLY A 26 7.27 -1.97 8.40
CA GLY A 26 7.68 -0.95 7.44
C GLY A 26 8.59 0.11 8.06
N ARG A 27 8.31 0.53 9.30
CA ARG A 27 9.22 1.40 10.07
C ARG A 27 10.58 0.74 10.31
N GLY A 28 10.62 -0.54 10.68
CA GLY A 28 11.89 -1.27 10.81
C GLY A 28 12.66 -1.36 9.49
N LEU A 29 11.98 -1.63 8.38
CA LEU A 29 12.60 -1.68 7.05
C LEU A 29 13.10 -0.31 6.57
N LYS A 30 12.47 0.78 6.98
CA LYS A 30 12.88 2.16 6.65
C LYS A 30 14.28 2.48 7.15
N GLU A 31 14.71 1.89 8.28
CA GLU A 31 16.07 2.05 8.80
C GLU A 31 17.13 1.43 7.87
N LEU A 32 16.79 0.32 7.19
CA LEU A 32 17.66 -0.35 6.22
C LEU A 32 17.56 0.28 4.82
N PHE A 33 16.40 0.85 4.49
CA PHE A 33 16.11 1.48 3.21
C PHE A 33 15.58 2.91 3.42
N PRO A 34 16.45 3.90 3.70
CA PRO A 34 16.04 5.24 4.10
C PRO A 34 15.13 5.95 3.10
N ASN A 35 15.24 5.64 1.80
CA ASN A 35 14.45 6.24 0.73
C ASN A 35 13.14 5.47 0.43
N MET A 36 12.88 4.35 1.11
CA MET A 36 11.68 3.54 0.89
C MET A 36 10.41 4.20 1.42
N MET A 37 9.37 4.32 0.60
CA MET A 37 8.05 4.77 1.03
C MET A 37 7.18 3.57 1.36
N HIS A 38 6.62 3.52 2.57
CA HIS A 38 5.60 2.54 2.93
C HIS A 38 4.21 3.12 2.64
N VAL A 39 3.43 2.44 1.79
CA VAL A 39 2.07 2.84 1.41
C VAL A 39 1.10 1.69 1.66
N ALA A 40 -0.11 2.05 2.10
CA ALA A 40 -1.22 1.12 2.19
C ALA A 40 -1.79 0.81 0.80
N CYS A 41 -2.12 -0.45 0.56
CA CYS A 41 -2.61 -0.94 -0.71
C CYS A 41 -4.07 -0.48 -0.95
N ILE A 42 -4.26 0.37 -1.95
CA ILE A 42 -5.59 0.86 -2.35
C ILE A 42 -6.45 -0.30 -2.88
N CYS A 43 -5.89 -1.26 -3.60
CA CYS A 43 -6.63 -2.40 -4.12
C CYS A 43 -7.29 -3.23 -3.01
N HIS A 44 -6.57 -3.48 -1.92
CA HIS A 44 -7.13 -4.17 -0.75
C HIS A 44 -8.25 -3.36 -0.10
N ALA A 45 -8.11 -2.04 0.01
CA ALA A 45 -9.15 -1.17 0.55
C ALA A 45 -10.41 -1.18 -0.33
N LEU A 46 -10.25 -1.06 -1.65
CA LEU A 46 -11.37 -1.12 -2.61
C LEU A 46 -12.08 -2.46 -2.58
N ASN A 47 -11.34 -3.57 -2.53
CA ASN A 47 -11.91 -4.91 -2.40
C ASN A 47 -12.76 -5.03 -1.12
N ARG A 48 -12.26 -4.51 0.01
CA ARG A 48 -12.99 -4.52 1.27
C ARG A 48 -14.28 -3.69 1.22
N VAL A 49 -14.27 -2.56 0.51
CA VAL A 49 -15.49 -1.76 0.27
C VAL A 49 -16.47 -2.53 -0.59
N ALA A 50 -16.02 -3.17 -1.67
CA ALA A 50 -16.89 -3.98 -2.54
C ALA A 50 -17.54 -5.14 -1.77
N GLU A 51 -16.77 -5.83 -0.92
CA GLU A 51 -17.29 -6.90 -0.05
C GLU A 51 -18.30 -6.38 0.97
N LEU A 52 -18.10 -5.18 1.51
CA LEU A 52 -19.07 -4.55 2.41
C LEU A 52 -20.38 -4.23 1.68
N VAL A 53 -20.31 -3.75 0.43
CA VAL A 53 -21.50 -3.50 -0.40
C VAL A 53 -22.23 -4.81 -0.68
N ARG A 54 -21.51 -5.86 -1.11
CA ARG A 54 -22.07 -7.20 -1.35
C ARG A 54 -22.78 -7.78 -0.13
N TYR A 55 -22.21 -7.58 1.07
CA TYR A 55 -22.81 -8.03 2.32
C TYR A 55 -24.06 -7.24 2.70
N LYS A 56 -24.06 -5.91 2.50
CA LYS A 56 -25.21 -5.05 2.85
C LYS A 56 -26.36 -5.12 1.85
N PHE A 57 -26.07 -5.44 0.60
CA PHE A 57 -27.04 -5.51 -0.50
C PHE A 57 -26.93 -6.88 -1.20
N PRO A 58 -27.32 -7.98 -0.53
CA PRO A 58 -27.35 -9.29 -1.15
C PRO A 58 -28.41 -9.35 -2.26
N LEU A 59 -28.07 -10.02 -3.36
CA LEU A 59 -28.99 -10.33 -4.46
C LEU A 59 -29.97 -11.44 -4.06
#